data_AF-A0A0A5GE86-F1
#
_entry.id   AF-A0A0A5GE86-F1
#
_cell.length_a   1.000
_cell.length_b   1.000
_cell.length_c   1.000
_cell.angle_alpha   90.00
_cell.angle_beta   90.00
_cell.angle_gamma   90.00
#
_symmetry.space_group_name_H-M   'P 1'
#
loop_
_entity.id
_entity.type
_entity.pdbx_description
1 polymer ?
#
loop_
_entity_poly.entity_id
_entity_poly.type
_entity_poly.pdbx_seq_one_letter_code
_entity_poly.pdbx_strand_id
1 'polypeptide(L)'
;MLTYEITDSKLKNVKPLDEELVCEEIEQTFDQYGLTMTQRTTLSTKKGCYHWHFKKGKEKGVLEITYWPKKHQLSLEIHENRRAPWNEEAIEYLANDFCKQFGGQVIQK
;
A
#
# COMPACT_ATOMS: atom_id res chain seq x y z
N MET A 1 5.13 -12.48 9.12
CA MET A 1 4.80 -11.18 8.44
C MET A 1 3.63 -11.45 7.51
N LEU A 2 2.56 -10.66 7.55
CA LEU A 2 1.41 -10.83 6.65
C LEU A 2 1.57 -9.88 5.46
N THR A 3 1.54 -10.41 4.24
CA THR A 3 1.80 -9.62 3.04
C THR A 3 0.74 -9.86 1.97
N TYR A 4 0.22 -8.79 1.39
CA TYR A 4 -0.63 -8.83 0.21
C TYR A 4 0.07 -8.09 -0.93
N GLU A 5 0.21 -8.73 -2.07
CA GLU A 5 0.80 -8.13 -3.27
C GLU A 5 -0.25 -8.02 -4.37
N ILE A 6 -0.28 -6.88 -5.06
CA ILE A 6 -1.09 -6.67 -6.25
C ILE A 6 -0.14 -6.72 -7.45
N THR A 7 -0.31 -7.74 -8.29
CA THR A 7 0.47 -7.98 -9.50
C THR A 7 -0.39 -7.92 -10.75
N ASP A 8 0.21 -7.79 -11.94
CA ASP A 8 -0.48 -7.70 -13.24
C ASP A 8 -1.51 -6.57 -13.37
N SER A 9 -1.32 -5.52 -12.56
CA SER A 9 -2.20 -4.35 -12.55
C SER A 9 -2.02 -3.49 -13.82
N LYS A 10 -2.98 -2.60 -14.08
CA LYS A 10 -2.88 -1.56 -15.10
C LYS A 10 -1.75 -0.56 -14.80
N LEU A 11 -1.08 -0.65 -13.65
CA LEU A 11 0.13 0.12 -13.35
C LEU A 11 1.20 -0.03 -14.43
N LYS A 12 1.17 -1.11 -15.24
CA LYS A 12 2.03 -1.31 -16.42
C LYS A 12 1.88 -0.24 -17.52
N ASN A 13 0.77 0.49 -17.53
CA ASN A 13 0.46 1.54 -18.50
C ASN A 13 0.59 2.95 -17.92
N VAL A 14 0.97 3.09 -16.64
CA VAL A 14 1.15 4.38 -15.97
C VAL A 14 2.42 5.03 -16.54
N LYS A 15 2.29 6.22 -17.12
CA LYS A 15 3.47 6.97 -17.60
C LYS A 15 4.22 7.53 -16.39
N PRO A 16 5.52 7.85 -16.50
CA PRO A 16 6.27 8.45 -15.40
C PRO A 16 5.64 9.72 -14.81
N LEU A 17 4.89 10.49 -15.62
CA LEU A 17 4.19 11.70 -15.17
C LEU A 17 2.96 11.39 -14.29
N ASP A 18 2.47 10.15 -14.33
CA ASP A 18 1.28 9.69 -13.63
C ASP A 18 1.64 8.98 -12.29
N GLU A 19 2.94 8.83 -11.96
CA GLU A 19 3.39 8.18 -10.72
C GLU A 19 2.94 8.96 -9.46
N GLU A 20 2.92 10.29 -9.53
CA GLU A 20 2.43 11.13 -8.42
C GLU A 20 0.91 11.00 -8.27
N LEU A 21 0.16 10.87 -9.37
CA LEU A 21 -1.29 10.61 -9.31
C LEU A 21 -1.58 9.27 -8.63
N VAL A 22 -0.79 8.23 -8.92
CA VAL A 22 -0.91 6.94 -8.20
C VAL A 22 -0.62 7.10 -6.70
N CYS A 23 0.38 7.92 -6.34
CA CYS A 23 0.67 8.21 -4.93
C CYS A 23 -0.48 8.93 -4.23
N GLU A 24 -1.03 9.97 -4.87
CA GLU A 24 -2.20 10.71 -4.36
C GLU A 24 -3.42 9.80 -4.22
N GLU A 25 -3.68 8.95 -5.20
CA GLU A 25 -4.76 7.96 -5.16
C GLU A 25 -4.59 6.98 -3.99
N ILE A 26 -3.38 6.47 -3.77
CA ILE A 26 -3.09 5.61 -2.61
C ILE A 26 -3.40 6.35 -1.32
N GLU A 27 -2.88 7.57 -1.15
CA GLU A 27 -3.08 8.38 0.06
C GLU A 27 -4.58 8.66 0.30
N GLN A 28 -5.34 8.98 -0.75
CA GLN A 28 -6.78 9.20 -0.67
C GLN A 28 -7.55 7.93 -0.27
N THR A 29 -7.18 6.76 -0.77
CA THR A 29 -7.80 5.50 -0.35
C THR A 29 -7.61 5.28 1.14
N PHE A 30 -6.42 5.52 1.70
CA PHE A 30 -6.20 5.36 3.14
C PHE A 30 -6.99 6.36 3.99
N ASP A 31 -7.14 7.60 3.53
CA ASP A 31 -7.96 8.61 4.21
C ASP A 31 -9.43 8.19 4.29
N GLN A 32 -9.98 7.57 3.24
CA GLN A 32 -11.36 7.04 3.24
C GLN A 32 -11.57 5.93 4.28
N TYR A 33 -10.52 5.17 4.60
CA TYR A 33 -10.54 4.14 5.64
C TYR A 33 -10.28 4.72 7.05
N GLY A 34 -10.14 6.04 7.18
CA GLY A 34 -9.85 6.72 8.45
C GLY A 34 -8.45 6.41 8.98
N LEU A 35 -7.52 6.03 8.09
CA LEU A 35 -6.14 5.74 8.43
C LEU A 35 -5.27 6.98 8.22
N THR A 36 -4.39 7.26 9.17
CA THR A 36 -3.50 8.42 9.14
C THR A 36 -2.14 8.02 8.62
N MET A 37 -1.67 8.70 7.57
CA MET A 37 -0.30 8.62 7.11
C MET A 37 0.63 9.23 8.17
N THR A 38 1.57 8.44 8.67
CA THR A 38 2.57 8.90 9.65
C THR A 38 3.95 9.10 9.06
N GLN A 39 4.21 8.47 7.92
CA GLN A 39 5.47 8.57 7.20
C GLN A 39 5.25 8.27 5.72
N ARG A 40 5.85 9.06 4.84
CA ARG A 40 6.11 8.76 3.43
C ARG A 40 7.61 8.85 3.21
N THR A 41 8.21 7.81 2.64
CA THR A 41 9.64 7.73 2.41
C THR A 41 9.94 7.00 1.11
N THR A 42 11.14 7.18 0.60
CA THR A 42 11.72 6.35 -0.46
C THR A 42 12.72 5.42 0.23
N LEU A 43 12.51 4.10 0.15
CA LEU A 43 13.43 3.16 0.80
C LEU A 43 14.83 3.28 0.19
N SER A 44 15.82 3.63 1.01
CA SER A 44 17.23 3.79 0.60
C SER A 44 17.83 2.53 -0.02
N THR A 45 17.31 1.36 0.37
CA THR A 45 17.68 0.03 -0.14
C THR A 45 17.00 -0.33 -1.46
N LYS A 46 15.99 0.45 -1.91
CA LYS A 46 15.10 0.14 -3.03
C LYS A 46 14.84 1.43 -3.83
N LYS A 47 15.89 1.95 -4.50
CA LYS A 47 15.82 3.21 -5.28
C LYS A 47 14.62 3.19 -6.25
N GLY A 48 13.72 4.17 -6.10
CA GLY A 48 12.57 4.37 -6.98
C GLY A 48 11.29 3.65 -6.57
N CYS A 49 11.13 3.30 -5.28
CA CYS A 49 9.83 2.91 -4.72
C CYS A 49 9.32 3.98 -3.75
N TYR A 50 8.01 4.08 -3.60
CA TYR A 50 7.36 4.89 -2.59
C TYR A 50 6.87 3.99 -1.47
N HIS A 51 7.10 4.39 -0.23
CA HIS A 51 6.78 3.58 0.94
C HIS A 51 6.12 4.43 2.01
N TRP A 52 5.01 3.94 2.55
CA TRP A 52 4.21 4.66 3.52
C TRP A 52 3.93 3.81 4.75
N HIS A 53 3.79 4.49 5.90
CA HIS A 53 3.33 3.91 7.15
C HIS A 53 2.00 4.54 7.57
N PHE A 54 0.98 3.70 7.72
CA PHE A 54 -0.37 4.08 8.13
C PHE A 54 -0.71 3.57 9.54
N LYS A 55 -1.45 4.39 10.29
CA LYS A 55 -1.96 4.06 11.63
C LYS A 55 -3.43 4.42 11.77
N LYS A 56 -4.12 3.79 12.72
CA LYS A 56 -5.50 4.14 13.08
C LYS A 56 -5.52 4.93 14.39
N GLY A 57 -5.59 6.26 14.30
CA GLY A 57 -5.59 7.15 15.46
C GLY A 57 -4.45 6.87 16.45
N LYS A 58 -4.78 6.54 17.70
CA LYS A 58 -3.82 6.15 18.75
C LYS A 58 -3.72 4.63 18.97
N GLU A 59 -4.38 3.84 18.13
CA GLU A 59 -4.36 2.38 18.26
C GLU A 59 -2.95 1.82 17.97
N LYS A 60 -2.60 0.73 18.67
CA LYS A 60 -1.38 -0.01 18.36
C LYS A 60 -1.52 -0.61 16.96
N GLY A 61 -0.42 -0.61 16.20
CA GLY A 61 -0.33 -1.27 14.90
C GLY A 61 0.19 -0.32 13.84
N VAL A 62 0.74 -0.89 12.77
CA VAL A 62 1.14 -0.16 11.57
C VAL A 62 0.79 -1.03 10.37
N LEU A 63 0.18 -0.41 9.36
CA LEU A 63 0.05 -0.99 8.04
C LEU A 63 1.02 -0.28 7.12
N GLU A 64 1.85 -1.04 6.43
CA GLU A 64 2.83 -0.52 5.50
C GLU A 64 2.36 -0.76 4.08
N ILE A 65 2.65 0.17 3.19
CA ILE A 65 2.42 -0.01 1.76
C ILE A 65 3.64 0.43 0.98
N THR A 66 4.01 -0.36 -0.02
CA THR A 66 5.11 -0.05 -0.92
C THR A 66 4.64 -0.10 -2.36
N TYR A 67 4.72 1.05 -3.04
CA TYR A 67 4.49 1.15 -4.47
C TYR A 67 5.82 1.07 -5.22
N TRP A 68 5.86 0.19 -6.21
CA TRP A 68 7.01 -0.08 -7.06
C TRP A 68 6.71 0.31 -8.51
N PRO A 69 6.88 1.58 -8.90
CA PRO A 69 6.60 2.05 -10.25
C PRO A 69 7.20 1.15 -11.34
N LYS A 70 8.50 0.85 -11.25
CA LYS A 70 9.23 0.04 -12.23
C LYS A 70 8.80 -1.43 -12.30
N LYS A 71 8.17 -1.95 -11.25
CA LYS A 71 7.65 -3.32 -11.20
C LYS A 71 6.14 -3.37 -11.43
N HIS A 72 5.49 -2.21 -11.53
CA HIS A 72 4.03 -2.09 -11.64
C HIS A 72 3.29 -2.87 -10.53
N GLN A 73 3.88 -2.83 -9.34
CA GLN A 73 3.47 -3.64 -8.19
C GLN A 73 3.18 -2.75 -6.99
N LEU A 74 2.18 -3.16 -6.20
CA LEU A 74 1.85 -2.58 -4.92
C LEU A 74 1.89 -3.70 -3.87
N SER A 75 2.56 -3.49 -2.74
CA SER A 75 2.58 -4.43 -1.63
C SER A 75 2.04 -3.79 -0.36
N LEU A 76 1.18 -4.51 0.36
CA LEU A 76 0.68 -4.15 1.68
C LEU A 76 1.27 -5.13 2.69
N GLU A 77 1.85 -4.62 3.76
CA GLU A 77 2.68 -5.41 4.68
C GLU A 77 2.33 -5.08 6.15
N ILE A 78 2.25 -6.11 6.98
CA ILE A 78 2.17 -5.99 8.44
C ILE A 78 3.30 -6.82 9.05
N HIS A 79 4.25 -6.12 9.67
CA HIS A 79 5.29 -6.75 10.48
C HIS A 79 4.71 -7.36 11.75
N GLU A 80 5.27 -8.48 12.20
CA GLU A 80 4.73 -9.26 13.33
C GLU A 80 4.65 -8.45 14.62
N ASN A 81 5.66 -7.62 14.88
CA ASN A 81 5.69 -6.71 16.04
C ASN A 81 4.76 -5.50 15.90
N ARG A 82 4.15 -5.29 14.73
CA ARG A 82 3.23 -4.19 14.40
C ARG A 82 1.80 -4.68 14.07
N ARG A 83 1.52 -5.96 14.30
CA ARG A 83 0.20 -6.57 14.09
C ARG A 83 -0.81 -6.09 15.14
N ALA A 84 -2.04 -5.83 14.72
CA ALA A 84 -3.16 -5.43 15.56
C ALA A 84 -4.50 -5.80 14.89
N PRO A 85 -5.59 -6.01 15.65
CA PRO A 85 -6.86 -6.45 15.08
C PRO A 85 -7.34 -5.60 13.89
N TRP A 86 -7.25 -4.27 14.01
CA TRP A 86 -7.71 -3.37 12.95
C TRP A 86 -6.92 -3.50 11.64
N ASN A 87 -5.61 -3.77 11.69
CA ASN A 87 -4.80 -3.84 10.46
C ASN A 87 -4.92 -5.20 9.78
N GLU A 88 -5.13 -6.26 10.54
CA GLU A 88 -5.44 -7.58 9.99
C GLU A 88 -6.80 -7.61 9.29
N GLU A 89 -7.79 -6.94 9.87
CA GLU A 89 -9.10 -6.80 9.23
C GLU A 89 -9.00 -5.90 7.98
N ALA A 90 -8.28 -4.78 8.07
CA ALA A 90 -8.24 -3.79 6.98
C ALA A 90 -7.41 -4.22 5.76
N ILE A 91 -6.33 -4.98 5.94
CA ILE A 91 -5.36 -5.24 4.86
C ILE A 91 -5.98 -5.98 3.67
N GLU A 92 -6.90 -6.92 3.91
CA GLU A 92 -7.57 -7.66 2.83
C GLU A 92 -8.54 -6.75 2.07
N TYR A 93 -9.33 -5.93 2.77
CA TYR A 93 -10.24 -4.98 2.12
C TYR A 93 -9.49 -3.96 1.27
N LEU A 94 -8.39 -3.41 1.79
CA LEU A 94 -7.55 -2.45 1.09
C LEU A 94 -6.87 -3.09 -0.13
N ALA A 95 -6.32 -4.29 0.01
CA ALA A 95 -5.70 -4.99 -1.12
C ALA A 95 -6.69 -5.23 -2.26
N ASN A 96 -7.92 -5.62 -1.93
CA ASN A 96 -8.99 -5.80 -2.91
C ASN A 96 -9.46 -4.48 -3.54
N ASP A 97 -9.54 -3.40 -2.78
CA ASP A 97 -9.93 -2.08 -3.30
C ASP A 97 -8.88 -1.54 -4.29
N PHE A 98 -7.60 -1.62 -3.92
CA PHE A 98 -6.51 -1.30 -4.83
C PHE A 98 -6.48 -2.19 -6.07
N CYS A 99 -6.82 -3.48 -5.94
CA CYS A 99 -6.96 -4.37 -7.10
C CYS A 99 -8.12 -3.96 -8.02
N LYS A 100 -9.22 -3.40 -7.49
CA LYS A 100 -10.32 -2.86 -8.31
C LYS A 100 -9.92 -1.58 -9.01
N GLN A 101 -9.27 -0.67 -8.29
CA GLN A 101 -8.83 0.63 -8.76
C GLN A 101 -7.74 0.51 -9.83
N PHE A 102 -6.67 -0.21 -9.51
CA PHE A 102 -5.51 -0.37 -10.38
C PHE A 102 -5.60 -1.60 -11.29
N GLY A 103 -6.57 -2.50 -11.10
CA GLY A 103 -6.62 -3.80 -11.77
C GLY A 103 -5.56 -4.78 -11.22
N GLY A 104 -5.55 -6.00 -11.76
CA GLY A 104 -4.55 -7.02 -11.43
C GLY A 104 -5.12 -8.18 -10.62
N GLN A 105 -4.26 -8.82 -9.83
CA GLN A 105 -4.61 -9.91 -8.94
C GLN A 105 -3.98 -9.69 -7.58
N VAL A 106 -4.74 -9.99 -6.52
CA VAL A 106 -4.26 -9.99 -5.14
C VAL A 106 -3.66 -11.35 -4.82
N ILE A 107 -2.42 -11.37 -4.35
CA ILE A 107 -1.72 -12.57 -3.87
C ILE A 107 -1.40 -12.36 -2.39
N GLN A 108 -1.98 -13.21 -1.54
CA GLN A 108 -1.63 -13.28 -0.12
C GLN A 108 -0.42 -14.19 0.07
N LYS A 109 0.58 -13.75 0.84
CA LYS A 109 1.81 -14.48 1.17
C LYS A 109 2.02 -14.57 2.68
#